data_AF-B2ZJX0-F1
#
_entry.id   AF-B2ZJX0-F1
#
_cell.length_a   1.000
_cell.length_b   1.000
_cell.length_c   1.000
_cell.angle_alpha   90.00
_cell.angle_beta   90.00
_cell.angle_gamma   90.00
#
_symmetry.space_group_name_H-M   'P 1'
#
loop_
_entity.id
_entity.type
_entity.pdbx_description
1 polymer ?
#
loop_
_entity_poly.entity_id
_entity_poly.type
_entity_poly.pdbx_seq_one_letter_code
_entity_poly.pdbx_strand_id
1 'polypeptide(L)'
;QPIDAVQRQIKTRNLEHEVKSKVFSEAYLRDLETLYKQQYLKDIAGHAELLIYDWTAGGETEVVVEDIERIDFQQHESDPHNKKQLDWRFPLETEWCEARLKYCHEKPDLMNYFNVPRYDVPELLRSADDGKVWRDIWFNAPGMKFRPGYNADVGDSGLLTKTKMGINEVF
;
A
#
# COMPACT_ATOMS: atom_id res chain seq x y z
N GLN A 1 -11.25 -7.68 16.03
CA GLN A 1 -12.27 -6.98 16.84
C GLN A 1 -13.54 -7.80 16.77
N PRO A 2 -14.40 -7.80 17.80
CA PRO A 2 -15.67 -8.50 17.75
C PRO A 2 -16.50 -8.11 16.53
N ILE A 3 -16.95 -9.10 15.76
CA ILE A 3 -17.69 -8.90 14.49
C ILE A 3 -18.94 -8.05 14.70
N ASP A 4 -19.64 -8.26 15.82
CA ASP A 4 -20.86 -7.52 16.16
C ASP A 4 -20.60 -6.02 16.30
N ALA A 5 -19.45 -5.64 16.86
CA ALA A 5 -19.06 -4.24 17.00
C ALA A 5 -18.80 -3.62 15.61
N VAL A 6 -18.08 -4.34 14.74
CA VAL A 6 -17.79 -3.90 13.37
C VAL A 6 -19.08 -3.71 12.57
N GLN A 7 -20.02 -4.66 12.63
CA GLN A 7 -21.30 -4.55 11.94
C GLN A 7 -22.14 -3.37 12.43
N ARG A 8 -22.16 -3.11 13.74
CA ARG A 8 -22.85 -1.94 14.31
C ARG A 8 -22.22 -0.64 13.81
N GLN A 9 -20.89 -0.58 13.75
CA GLN A 9 -20.17 0.60 13.25
C GLN A 9 -20.44 0.84 11.75
N ILE A 10 -20.45 -0.19 10.91
CA ILE A 10 -20.80 -0.07 9.48
C ILE A 10 -22.21 0.51 9.32
N LYS A 11 -23.19 -0.02 10.08
CA LYS A 11 -24.56 0.50 10.09
C LYS A 11 -24.64 1.94 10.57
N THR A 12 -23.84 2.30 11.57
CA THR A 12 -23.80 3.66 12.15
C THR A 12 -23.20 4.67 11.17
N ARG A 13 -22.14 4.30 10.43
CA ARG A 13 -21.55 5.14 9.37
C ARG A 13 -22.52 5.39 8.21
N ASN A 14 -23.46 4.46 7.98
CA ASN A 14 -24.57 4.58 7.05
C ASN A 14 -24.15 4.95 5.60
N LEU A 15 -23.04 4.40 5.14
CA LEU A 15 -22.61 4.49 3.75
C LEU A 15 -23.38 3.47 2.91
N GLU A 16 -24.12 3.93 1.90
CA GLU A 16 -25.05 3.08 1.13
C GLU A 16 -24.36 1.84 0.53
N HIS A 17 -23.17 2.04 -0.05
CA HIS A 17 -22.40 0.97 -0.68
C HIS A 17 -21.81 -0.03 0.32
N GLU A 18 -21.60 0.37 1.58
CA GLU A 18 -21.14 -0.56 2.63
C GLU A 18 -22.32 -1.34 3.22
N VAL A 19 -23.41 -0.65 3.56
CA VAL A 19 -24.59 -1.26 4.22
C VAL A 19 -25.30 -2.24 3.28
N LYS A 20 -25.38 -1.92 1.98
CA LYS A 20 -25.97 -2.81 0.97
C LYS A 20 -24.93 -3.74 0.32
N SER A 21 -23.70 -3.76 0.84
CA SER A 21 -22.62 -4.57 0.26
C SER A 21 -22.92 -6.06 0.37
N LYS A 22 -22.67 -6.79 -0.71
CA LYS A 22 -22.65 -8.26 -0.69
C LYS A 22 -21.41 -8.81 0.00
N VAL A 23 -20.38 -7.98 0.18
CA VAL A 23 -19.06 -8.39 0.71
C VAL A 23 -19.05 -8.35 2.23
N PHE A 24 -19.61 -7.32 2.87
CA PHE A 24 -19.60 -7.16 4.33
C PHE A 24 -20.65 -8.02 5.06
N SER A 25 -20.79 -9.27 4.61
CA SER A 25 -21.57 -10.30 5.30
C SER A 25 -20.87 -10.71 6.61
N GLU A 26 -21.65 -11.25 7.56
CA GLU A 26 -21.10 -11.77 8.81
C GLU A 26 -20.05 -12.87 8.57
N ALA A 27 -20.31 -13.78 7.63
CA ALA A 27 -19.39 -14.85 7.27
C ALA A 27 -18.06 -14.30 6.76
N TYR A 28 -18.09 -13.34 5.84
CA TYR A 28 -16.88 -12.72 5.31
C TYR A 28 -16.06 -12.01 6.41
N LEU A 29 -16.73 -11.23 7.27
CA LEU A 29 -16.06 -10.54 8.37
C LEU A 29 -15.44 -11.53 9.38
N ARG A 30 -16.10 -12.67 9.62
CA ARG A 30 -15.58 -13.75 10.45
C ARG A 30 -14.35 -14.41 9.84
N ASP A 31 -14.40 -14.70 8.54
CA ASP A 31 -13.28 -15.30 7.83
C ASP A 31 -12.08 -14.35 7.80
N LEU A 32 -12.32 -13.05 7.56
CA LEU A 32 -11.30 -12.01 7.62
C LEU A 32 -10.64 -11.93 9.00
N GLU A 33 -11.42 -11.89 10.08
CA GLU A 33 -10.88 -11.87 11.44
C GLU A 33 -10.06 -13.14 11.74
N THR A 34 -10.55 -14.29 11.29
CA THR A 34 -9.90 -15.59 11.49
C THR A 34 -8.55 -15.64 10.78
N LEU A 35 -8.51 -15.29 9.49
CA LEU A 35 -7.28 -15.24 8.70
C LEU A 35 -6.28 -14.24 9.26
N TYR A 36 -6.75 -13.06 9.66
CA TYR A 36 -5.90 -12.04 10.27
C TYR A 36 -5.22 -12.55 11.54
N LYS A 37 -5.98 -13.14 12.47
CA LYS A 37 -5.45 -13.61 13.75
C LYS A 37 -4.59 -14.87 13.63
N GLN A 38 -5.00 -15.82 12.79
CA GLN A 38 -4.37 -17.15 12.75
C GLN A 38 -3.19 -17.21 11.79
N GLN A 39 -3.23 -16.45 10.69
CA GLN A 39 -2.19 -16.49 9.66
C GLN A 39 -1.35 -15.22 9.68
N TYR A 40 -1.98 -14.07 9.45
CA TYR A 40 -1.24 -12.82 9.24
C TYR A 40 -0.45 -12.39 10.48
N LEU A 41 -1.07 -12.33 11.67
CA LEU A 41 -0.37 -11.94 12.89
C LEU A 41 0.83 -12.85 13.22
N LYS A 42 0.73 -14.14 12.90
CA LYS A 42 1.83 -15.09 13.11
C LYS A 42 3.00 -14.84 12.17
N ASP A 43 2.70 -14.52 10.90
CA ASP A 43 3.69 -14.24 9.86
C ASP A 43 4.42 -12.92 10.16
N ILE A 44 3.66 -11.84 10.32
CA ILE A 44 4.21 -10.50 10.55
C ILE A 44 4.95 -10.36 11.90
N ALA A 45 4.69 -11.24 12.88
CA ALA A 45 5.42 -11.26 14.14
C ALA A 45 6.93 -11.49 13.96
N GLY A 46 7.38 -12.12 12.86
CA GLY A 46 8.79 -12.23 12.53
C GLY A 46 9.39 -10.93 11.98
N HIS A 47 8.57 -10.10 11.35
CA HIS A 47 9.01 -8.94 10.57
C HIS A 47 8.82 -7.59 11.29
N ALA A 48 8.02 -7.55 12.36
CA ALA A 48 7.72 -6.34 13.13
C ALA A 48 7.44 -6.66 14.61
N GLU A 49 7.46 -5.63 15.46
CA GLU A 49 6.87 -5.75 16.81
C GLU A 49 5.36 -5.50 16.77
N LEU A 50 4.61 -6.32 17.50
CA LEU A 50 3.15 -6.32 17.45
C LEU A 50 2.55 -5.77 18.73
N LEU A 51 1.83 -4.67 18.59
CA LEU A 51 0.99 -4.10 19.64
C LEU A 51 -0.47 -4.40 19.30
N ILE A 52 -1.17 -5.10 20.20
CA ILE A 52 -2.54 -5.55 19.98
C ILE A 52 -3.45 -4.89 21.00
N TYR A 53 -4.42 -4.13 20.49
CA TYR A 53 -5.36 -3.37 21.31
C TYR A 53 -6.81 -3.75 21.00
N ASP A 54 -7.65 -3.64 22.02
CA ASP A 54 -9.09 -3.61 21.82
C ASP A 54 -9.58 -2.17 21.64
N TRP A 55 -10.12 -1.88 20.46
CA TRP A 55 -10.62 -0.56 20.07
C TRP A 55 -12.15 -0.47 20.15
N THR A 56 -12.83 -1.48 20.70
CA THR A 56 -14.31 -1.50 20.80
C THR A 56 -14.88 -0.27 21.53
N ALA A 57 -14.15 0.30 22.48
CA ALA A 57 -14.55 1.44 23.29
C ALA A 57 -13.83 2.76 22.92
N GLY A 58 -13.20 2.84 21.75
CA GLY A 58 -12.57 4.08 21.25
C GLY A 58 -11.06 4.17 21.42
N GLY A 59 -10.43 3.27 22.20
CA GLY A 59 -8.98 3.18 22.41
C GLY A 59 -8.35 4.43 23.03
N GLU A 60 -7.22 4.26 23.71
CA GLU A 60 -6.50 5.38 24.33
C GLU A 60 -5.20 5.64 23.57
N THR A 61 -5.12 6.77 22.86
CA THR A 61 -3.96 7.08 22.01
C THR A 61 -2.69 7.29 22.80
N GLU A 62 -2.77 7.84 24.01
CA GLU A 62 -1.61 8.06 24.89
C GLU A 62 -0.95 6.73 25.26
N VAL A 63 -1.74 5.70 25.57
CA VAL A 63 -1.24 4.35 25.88
C VAL A 63 -0.52 3.76 24.66
N VAL A 64 -1.07 3.93 23.45
CA VAL A 64 -0.44 3.44 22.22
C VAL A 64 0.90 4.12 21.97
N VAL A 65 0.99 5.44 22.18
CA VAL A 65 2.24 6.19 22.03
C VAL A 65 3.26 5.74 23.07
N GLU A 66 2.86 5.63 24.34
CA GLU A 66 3.74 5.18 25.41
C GLU A 66 4.29 3.76 25.15
N ASP A 67 3.46 2.84 24.69
CA ASP A 67 3.89 1.49 24.33
C ASP A 67 4.87 1.49 23.16
N ILE A 68 4.65 2.32 22.13
CA ILE A 68 5.58 2.47 21.00
C ILE A 68 6.94 2.99 21.49
N GLU A 69 6.94 4.02 22.34
CA GLU A 69 8.17 4.62 22.87
C GLU A 69 8.96 3.67 23.78
N ARG A 70 8.29 2.71 24.42
CA ARG A 70 8.91 1.67 25.24
C ARG A 70 9.57 0.55 24.44
N ILE A 71 9.33 0.45 23.12
CA ILE A 71 9.92 -0.62 22.31
C ILE A 71 11.41 -0.36 22.13
N ASP A 72 12.23 -1.28 22.63
CA ASP A 72 13.67 -1.32 22.34
C ASP A 72 13.93 -2.17 21.08
N PHE A 73 14.14 -1.51 19.94
CA PHE A 73 14.51 -2.19 18.69
C PHE A 73 15.98 -2.63 18.67
N GLN A 74 16.84 -2.03 19.50
CA GLN A 74 18.28 -2.30 19.51
C GLN A 74 18.59 -3.73 19.99
N GLN A 75 17.72 -4.31 20.82
CA GLN A 75 17.82 -5.69 21.28
C GLN A 75 17.89 -6.73 20.14
N HIS A 76 17.35 -6.40 18.96
CA HIS A 76 17.39 -7.28 17.79
C HIS A 76 18.65 -7.11 16.95
N GLU A 77 19.35 -5.98 17.07
CA GLU A 77 20.59 -5.71 16.35
C GLU A 77 21.81 -6.38 16.99
N SER A 78 21.75 -6.66 18.31
CA SER A 78 22.87 -7.22 19.04
C SER A 78 23.25 -8.65 18.65
N ASP A 79 22.31 -9.45 18.15
CA ASP A 79 22.57 -10.82 17.66
C ASP A 79 22.32 -10.92 16.14
N PRO A 80 23.38 -11.12 15.33
CA PRO A 80 23.26 -11.34 13.89
C PRO A 80 22.40 -12.54 13.49
N HIS A 81 22.20 -13.52 14.38
CA HIS A 81 21.35 -14.69 14.11
C HIS A 81 19.89 -14.47 14.48
N ASN A 82 19.56 -13.35 15.14
CA ASN A 82 18.17 -13.01 15.42
C ASN A 82 17.43 -12.83 14.09
N LYS A 83 16.33 -13.56 13.90
CA LYS A 83 15.52 -13.49 12.67
C LYS A 83 14.47 -12.40 12.72
N LYS A 84 14.20 -11.84 13.90
CA LYS A 84 13.23 -10.77 14.12
C LYS A 84 13.69 -9.52 13.37
N GLN A 85 12.80 -8.92 12.58
CA GLN A 85 13.02 -7.67 11.85
C GLN A 85 14.27 -7.67 10.96
N LEU A 86 14.61 -8.82 10.36
CA LEU A 86 15.76 -8.89 9.45
C LEU A 86 15.60 -7.94 8.25
N ASP A 87 14.38 -7.76 7.75
CA ASP A 87 14.11 -6.92 6.57
C ASP A 87 14.29 -5.41 6.82
N TRP A 88 14.44 -5.00 8.08
CA TRP A 88 14.66 -3.60 8.48
C TRP A 88 16.14 -3.29 8.78
N ARG A 89 16.99 -4.32 8.83
CA ARG A 89 18.40 -4.19 9.22
C ARG A 89 19.28 -4.24 7.98
N PHE A 90 19.74 -3.07 7.57
CA PHE A 90 20.70 -2.90 6.48
C PHE A 90 22.08 -2.56 7.09
N PRO A 91 22.97 -3.55 7.27
CA PRO A 91 24.28 -3.32 7.88
C PRO A 91 25.19 -2.41 7.06
N LEU A 92 24.99 -2.29 5.74
CA LEU A 92 25.86 -1.51 4.85
C LEU A 92 25.15 -0.25 4.31
N GLU A 93 25.89 0.85 4.22
CA GLU A 93 25.38 2.10 3.60
C GLU A 93 24.92 1.88 2.15
N THR A 94 25.59 1.00 1.41
CA THR A 94 25.20 0.64 0.04
C THR A 94 23.80 0.04 -0.02
N GLU A 95 23.41 -0.79 0.95
CA GLU A 95 22.08 -1.41 0.98
C GLU A 95 20.99 -0.36 1.24
N TRP A 96 21.26 0.64 2.10
CA TRP A 96 20.39 1.80 2.26
C TRP A 96 20.28 2.62 0.98
N CYS A 97 21.39 2.83 0.26
CA CYS A 97 21.39 3.52 -1.03
C CYS A 97 20.56 2.76 -2.07
N GLU A 98 20.73 1.44 -2.17
CA GLU A 98 19.98 0.58 -3.09
C GLU A 98 18.48 0.58 -2.77
N ALA A 99 18.10 0.43 -1.49
CA ALA A 99 16.72 0.53 -1.06
C ALA A 99 16.10 1.88 -1.45
N ARG A 100 16.83 2.98 -1.22
CA ARG A 100 16.39 4.32 -1.62
C ARG A 100 16.20 4.45 -3.13
N LEU A 101 17.16 3.99 -3.94
CA LEU A 101 17.05 4.02 -5.40
C LEU A 101 15.83 3.24 -5.88
N LYS A 102 15.63 2.03 -5.35
CA LYS A 102 14.50 1.16 -5.68
C LYS A 102 13.15 1.83 -5.44
N TYR A 103 12.96 2.47 -4.29
CA TYR A 103 11.67 3.05 -3.92
C TYR A 103 11.46 4.49 -4.43
N CYS A 104 12.53 5.25 -4.72
CA CYS A 104 12.42 6.64 -5.18
C CYS A 104 12.58 6.82 -6.69
N HIS A 105 13.45 6.06 -7.35
CA HIS A 105 13.78 6.25 -8.78
C HIS A 105 13.24 5.12 -9.66
N GLU A 106 13.19 3.90 -9.14
CA GLU A 106 12.77 2.70 -9.89
C GLU A 106 11.30 2.33 -9.64
N LYS A 107 10.46 3.31 -9.24
CA LYS A 107 9.02 3.10 -9.09
C LYS A 107 8.38 2.46 -10.35
N PRO A 108 8.71 2.87 -11.60
CA PRO A 108 8.17 2.20 -12.79
C PRO A 108 8.50 0.70 -12.84
N ASP A 109 9.72 0.32 -12.46
CA ASP A 109 10.15 -1.08 -12.43
C ASP A 109 9.43 -1.85 -11.32
N LEU A 110 9.29 -1.24 -10.14
CA LEU A 110 8.49 -1.79 -9.04
C LEU A 110 7.04 -2.04 -9.47
N MET A 111 6.43 -1.06 -10.14
CA MET A 111 5.06 -1.17 -10.62
C MET A 111 4.90 -2.25 -11.70
N ASN A 112 5.95 -2.51 -12.48
CA ASN A 112 5.93 -3.54 -13.52
C ASN A 112 5.81 -4.95 -12.94
N TYR A 113 6.28 -5.21 -11.71
CA TYR A 113 6.12 -6.51 -11.06
C TYR A 113 4.67 -6.87 -10.72
N PHE A 114 3.75 -5.89 -10.69
CA PHE A 114 2.30 -6.17 -10.55
C PHE A 114 1.67 -6.65 -11.86
N ASN A 115 2.33 -6.43 -13.00
CA ASN A 115 1.82 -6.81 -14.32
C ASN A 115 2.14 -8.27 -14.65
N VAL A 116 1.62 -9.20 -13.83
CA VAL A 116 1.85 -10.63 -14.00
C VAL A 116 0.93 -11.19 -15.09
N PRO A 117 1.46 -11.83 -16.16
CA PRO A 117 0.65 -12.35 -17.25
C PRO A 117 -0.09 -13.64 -16.86
N ARG A 118 -1.13 -13.51 -16.04
CA ARG A 118 -2.02 -14.60 -15.59
C ARG A 118 -3.20 -14.78 -16.54
N TYR A 119 -2.94 -15.44 -17.67
CA TYR A 119 -3.96 -15.72 -18.69
C TYR A 119 -5.06 -16.70 -18.24
N ASP A 120 -4.86 -17.35 -17.10
CA ASP A 120 -5.79 -18.29 -16.47
C ASP A 120 -6.87 -17.61 -15.61
N VAL A 121 -6.75 -16.31 -15.34
CA VAL A 121 -7.68 -15.55 -14.49
C VAL A 121 -8.42 -14.50 -15.33
N PRO A 122 -9.59 -14.82 -15.91
CA PRO A 122 -10.28 -13.93 -16.84
C PRO A 122 -10.70 -12.59 -16.22
N GLU A 123 -10.94 -12.54 -14.90
CA GLU A 123 -11.29 -11.31 -14.17
C GLU A 123 -10.17 -10.26 -14.17
N LEU A 124 -8.92 -10.67 -14.40
CA LEU A 124 -7.77 -9.78 -14.50
C LEU A 124 -7.42 -9.43 -15.95
N LEU A 125 -8.03 -10.10 -16.92
CA LEU A 125 -7.75 -9.89 -18.33
C LEU A 125 -8.71 -8.86 -18.93
N ARG A 126 -8.19 -8.12 -19.90
CA ARG A 126 -8.95 -7.18 -20.72
C ARG A 126 -8.78 -7.55 -22.18
N SER A 127 -9.85 -7.38 -22.97
CA SER A 127 -9.79 -7.58 -24.42
C SER A 127 -8.85 -6.58 -25.09
N ALA A 128 -8.36 -6.93 -26.28
CA ALA A 128 -7.49 -6.03 -27.06
C ALA A 128 -8.23 -4.74 -27.47
N ASP A 129 -9.51 -4.86 -27.82
CA ASP A 129 -10.35 -3.74 -28.24
C ASP A 129 -10.59 -2.76 -27.09
N ASP A 130 -10.97 -3.25 -25.91
CA ASP A 130 -11.13 -2.41 -24.71
C ASP A 130 -9.81 -1.78 -24.29
N GLY A 131 -8.70 -2.50 -24.49
CA GLY A 131 -7.36 -1.98 -24.24
C GLY A 131 -6.97 -0.82 -25.15
N LYS A 132 -7.39 -0.86 -26.42
CA LYS A 132 -7.22 0.26 -27.34
C LYS A 132 -8.06 1.45 -26.92
N VAL A 133 -9.34 1.26 -26.63
CA VAL A 133 -10.24 2.34 -26.18
C VAL A 133 -9.69 3.03 -24.94
N TRP A 134 -9.28 2.25 -23.93
CA TRP A 134 -8.68 2.80 -22.71
C TRP A 134 -7.40 3.60 -23.01
N ARG A 135 -6.52 3.07 -23.86
CA ARG A 135 -5.27 3.74 -24.25
C ARG A 135 -5.57 5.08 -24.94
N ASP A 136 -6.50 5.08 -25.88
CA ASP A 136 -6.86 6.28 -26.64
C ASP A 136 -7.46 7.34 -25.72
N ILE A 137 -8.29 6.96 -24.74
CA ILE A 137 -8.83 7.90 -23.74
C ILE A 137 -7.71 8.42 -22.83
N TRP A 138 -6.87 7.54 -22.30
CA TRP A 138 -5.83 7.89 -21.34
C TRP A 138 -4.81 8.88 -21.93
N PHE A 139 -4.26 8.57 -23.11
CA PHE A 139 -3.22 9.41 -23.74
C PHE A 139 -3.77 10.68 -24.42
N ASN A 140 -5.09 10.83 -24.52
CA ASN A 140 -5.71 12.09 -24.98
C ASN A 140 -6.32 12.90 -23.84
N ALA A 141 -6.27 12.42 -22.60
CA ALA A 141 -6.68 13.20 -21.44
C ALA A 141 -5.71 14.40 -21.22
N PRO A 142 -6.21 15.55 -20.72
CA PRO A 142 -5.36 16.71 -20.45
C PRO A 142 -4.16 16.36 -19.56
N GLY A 143 -2.95 16.72 -20.00
CA GLY A 143 -1.72 16.48 -19.23
C GLY A 143 -1.17 15.04 -19.26
N MET A 144 -1.83 14.11 -19.97
CA MET A 144 -1.42 12.70 -20.06
C MET A 144 -0.78 12.31 -21.40
N LYS A 145 -0.76 13.23 -22.36
CA LYS A 145 -0.28 12.97 -23.73
C LYS A 145 1.22 12.78 -23.81
N PHE A 146 1.96 13.60 -23.08
CA PHE A 146 3.40 13.52 -22.93
C PHE A 146 3.78 13.31 -21.46
N ARG A 147 5.07 13.09 -21.21
CA ARG A 147 5.58 12.99 -19.83
C ARG A 147 5.19 14.24 -19.03
N PRO A 148 4.91 14.10 -17.72
CA PRO A 148 4.69 15.25 -16.85
C PRO A 148 5.78 16.31 -17.03
N GLY A 149 5.36 17.57 -17.17
CA GLY A 149 6.26 18.66 -17.50
C GLY A 149 6.49 18.88 -19.01
N TYR A 150 5.85 18.15 -19.92
CA TYR A 150 6.01 18.36 -21.36
C TYR A 150 4.68 18.57 -22.11
N ASN A 151 3.61 18.90 -21.40
CA ASN A 151 2.26 19.07 -21.94
C ASN A 151 1.93 20.56 -22.09
N ALA A 152 2.20 21.11 -23.29
CA ALA A 152 1.94 22.52 -23.61
C ALA A 152 0.46 22.92 -23.43
N ASP A 153 -0.44 21.96 -23.66
CA ASP A 153 -1.90 22.08 -23.54
C ASP A 153 -2.39 22.38 -22.12
N VAL A 154 -1.59 22.07 -21.09
CA VAL A 154 -1.89 22.37 -19.68
C VAL A 154 -0.99 23.47 -19.10
N GLY A 155 -0.22 24.16 -19.94
CA GLY A 155 0.60 25.31 -19.54
C GLY A 155 2.05 25.00 -19.22
N ASP A 156 2.58 23.83 -19.59
CA ASP A 156 4.01 23.54 -19.42
C ASP A 156 4.87 24.47 -20.29
N SER A 157 5.84 25.13 -19.65
CA SER A 157 6.75 26.08 -20.29
C SER A 157 8.19 25.54 -20.36
N GLY A 158 9.04 26.16 -21.19
CA GLY A 158 10.46 25.80 -21.28
C GLY A 158 10.72 24.39 -21.83
N LEU A 159 9.80 23.83 -22.63
CA LEU A 159 9.77 22.43 -23.08
C LEU A 159 11.11 21.92 -23.65
N LEU A 160 11.82 22.76 -24.41
CA LEU A 160 13.10 22.41 -25.03
C LEU A 160 14.32 22.64 -24.12
N THR A 161 14.14 23.37 -23.02
CA THR A 161 15.22 23.80 -22.10
C THR A 161 15.08 23.19 -20.70
N LYS A 162 14.14 22.25 -20.50
CA LYS A 162 13.98 21.56 -19.21
C LYS A 162 15.21 20.69 -18.93
N THR A 163 15.94 21.02 -17.87
CA THR A 163 17.12 20.28 -17.40
C THR A 163 16.79 19.23 -16.33
N LYS A 164 15.57 19.28 -15.78
CA LYS A 164 15.04 18.30 -14.83
C LYS A 164 13.66 17.85 -15.32
N MET A 165 13.45 16.54 -15.36
CA MET A 165 12.12 15.99 -15.51
C MET A 165 11.42 16.08 -14.15
N GLY A 166 10.19 16.60 -14.08
CA GLY A 166 9.38 16.68 -12.87
C GLY A 166 8.84 15.32 -12.41
N ILE A 167 9.66 14.25 -12.48
CA ILE A 167 9.26 12.85 -12.22
C ILE A 167 8.80 12.67 -10.76
N ASN A 168 9.22 13.57 -9.87
CA ASN A 168 8.92 13.54 -8.43
C ASN A 168 8.14 14.76 -7.94
N GLU A 169 7.63 15.62 -8.83
CA GLU A 169 6.77 16.72 -8.42
C GLU A 169 5.35 16.20 -8.26
N VAL A 170 4.82 16.35 -7.04
CA VAL A 170 3.47 15.93 -6.66
C VAL A 170 2.47 16.79 -7.44
N PHE A 171 1.52 16.15 -8.13
CA PHE A 171 0.33 16.84 -8.66
C PHE A 171 -0.55 17.33 -7.51
#